data_AF-A0A970QHI9-F1
#
_entry.id   AF-A0A970QHI9-F1
#
_cell.length_a   1.000
_cell.length_b   1.000
_cell.length_c   1.000
_cell.angle_alpha   90.00
_cell.angle_beta   90.00
_cell.angle_gamma   90.00
#
_symmetry.space_group_name_H-M   'P 1'
#
loop_
_entity.id
_entity.type
_entity.pdbx_description
1 polymer ?
#
loop_
_entity_poly.entity_id
_entity_poly.type
_entity_poly.pdbx_seq_one_letter_code
_entity_poly.pdbx_strand_id
1 'polypeptide(L)'
;MRHKHAIEQGLTSGVICYLDESPVGWCQFGPALSFEHNNRGRAYQALAPELAVEPDWRITCVFVDKDYRGLGLSRKVLAEAIAAIKSLGGGVTEAFPMEVPGAKRPQYTGSVVMYEAEGFVRVAPLGKNSFLMRARL
;
A
#
# COMPACT_ATOMS: atom_id res chain seq x y z
N MET A 1 -4.21 6.45 21.61
CA MET A 1 -3.29 6.32 20.45
C MET A 1 -2.52 5.01 20.57
N ARG A 2 -2.59 4.11 19.59
CA ARG A 2 -2.06 2.72 19.64
C ARG A 2 -0.85 2.47 18.72
N HIS A 3 -0.23 3.51 18.18
CA HIS A 3 0.66 3.40 17.00
C HIS A 3 2.08 2.90 17.32
N LYS A 4 2.68 3.32 18.44
CA LYS A 4 4.05 2.91 18.80
C LYS A 4 4.14 1.41 19.13
N HIS A 5 3.13 0.90 19.83
CA HIS A 5 3.07 -0.50 20.28
C HIS A 5 3.00 -1.50 19.11
N ALA A 6 2.32 -1.15 18.01
CA ALA A 6 2.20 -2.03 16.85
C ALA A 6 3.52 -2.19 16.07
N ILE A 7 4.39 -1.17 16.07
CA ILE A 7 5.72 -1.24 15.43
C ILE A 7 6.65 -2.15 16.24
N GLU A 8 6.69 -1.96 17.57
CA GLU A 8 7.50 -2.78 18.48
C GLU A 8 7.11 -4.27 18.44
N GLN A 9 5.84 -4.55 18.12
CA GLN A 9 5.30 -5.91 17.97
C GLN A 9 5.40 -6.46 16.53
N GLY A 10 5.95 -5.71 15.58
CA GLY A 10 6.04 -6.13 14.17
C GLY A 10 4.70 -6.21 13.44
N LEU A 11 3.61 -5.71 14.04
CA LEU A 11 2.26 -5.71 13.47
C LEU A 11 2.09 -4.63 12.39
N THR A 12 2.97 -3.64 12.35
CA THR A 12 3.03 -2.71 11.23
C THR A 12 4.45 -2.23 11.07
N SER A 13 4.82 -1.96 9.83
CA SER A 13 6.06 -1.33 9.46
C SER A 13 5.79 -0.18 8.51
N GLY A 14 6.78 0.66 8.33
CA GLY A 14 6.74 1.59 7.23
C GLY A 14 8.11 2.15 6.93
N VAL A 15 8.26 2.59 5.69
CA VAL A 15 9.46 3.30 5.24
C VAL A 15 9.19 4.79 5.30
N ILE A 16 10.12 5.54 5.87
CA ILE A 16 10.19 7.00 5.73
C ILE A 16 11.31 7.28 4.73
N CYS A 17 10.99 7.98 3.65
CA CYS A 17 11.96 8.39 2.65
C CYS A 17 12.37 9.84 2.91
N TYR A 18 13.68 10.07 2.90
CA TYR A 18 14.29 11.37 3.13
C TYR A 18 14.83 11.94 1.82
N LEU A 19 14.74 13.26 1.68
CA LEU A 19 15.56 14.05 0.77
C LEU A 19 16.46 14.92 1.64
N ASP A 20 17.76 14.67 1.57
CA ASP A 20 18.72 15.15 2.56
C ASP A 20 18.25 14.80 3.98
N GLU A 21 18.16 15.78 4.89
CA GLU A 21 17.68 15.61 6.26
C GLU A 21 16.15 15.72 6.39
N SER A 22 15.43 15.98 5.29
CA SER A 22 13.97 16.22 5.33
C SER A 22 13.17 14.96 5.00
N PRO A 23 12.25 14.51 5.87
CA PRO A 23 11.34 13.42 5.53
C PRO A 23 10.32 13.89 4.50
N VAL A 24 10.33 13.29 3.30
CA VAL A 24 9.48 13.71 2.17
C VAL A 24 8.45 12.65 1.77
N GLY A 25 8.61 11.41 2.21
CA GLY A 25 7.77 10.29 1.83
C GLY A 25 7.53 9.30 2.95
N TRP A 26 6.37 8.65 2.92
CA TRP A 26 6.01 7.59 3.86
C TRP A 26 5.23 6.49 3.14
N CYS A 27 5.52 5.24 3.46
CA CYS A 27 4.66 4.12 3.10
C CYS A 27 4.45 3.18 4.28
N GLN A 28 3.18 2.89 4.58
CA GLN A 28 2.81 1.91 5.60
C GLN A 28 2.56 0.55 4.94
N PHE A 29 3.15 -0.49 5.55
CA PHE A 29 2.90 -1.87 5.21
C PHE A 29 2.98 -2.78 6.46
N GLY A 30 2.77 -4.08 6.29
CA GLY A 30 2.90 -5.06 7.36
C GLY A 30 2.17 -6.37 7.06
N PRO A 31 2.17 -7.32 7.99
CA PRO A 31 1.47 -8.58 7.84
C PRO A 31 -0.02 -8.34 7.57
N ALA A 32 -0.61 -9.11 6.65
CA ALA A 32 -1.99 -8.85 6.23
C ALA A 32 -3.01 -8.95 7.39
N LEU A 33 -2.79 -9.90 8.30
CA LEU A 33 -3.60 -10.12 9.51
C LEU A 33 -3.64 -8.88 10.42
N SER A 34 -2.56 -8.08 10.42
CA SER A 34 -2.50 -6.87 11.24
C SER A 34 -3.42 -5.75 10.73
N PHE A 35 -3.96 -5.87 9.52
CA PHE A 35 -4.86 -4.91 8.90
C PHE A 35 -6.29 -5.42 8.74
N GLU A 36 -6.68 -6.51 9.41
CA GLU A 36 -8.04 -7.08 9.34
C GLU A 36 -9.14 -6.07 9.70
N HIS A 37 -8.89 -5.15 10.62
CA HIS A 37 -9.86 -4.10 10.99
C HIS A 37 -9.84 -2.88 10.07
N ASN A 38 -8.75 -2.67 9.32
CA ASN A 38 -8.62 -1.61 8.32
C ASN A 38 -9.05 -2.10 6.92
N ASN A 39 -9.60 -3.32 6.85
CA ASN A 39 -10.23 -3.90 5.67
C ASN A 39 -11.23 -2.88 5.12
N ARG A 40 -10.96 -2.44 3.90
CA ARG A 40 -11.74 -1.44 3.18
C ARG A 40 -13.11 -1.99 2.77
N GLY A 41 -13.97 -2.08 3.78
CA GLY A 41 -15.42 -2.22 3.69
C GLY A 41 -15.93 -3.62 3.32
N ARG A 42 -17.27 -3.70 3.39
CA ARG A 42 -18.08 -4.86 2.96
C ARG A 42 -17.68 -5.43 1.59
N ALA A 43 -17.13 -4.60 0.69
CA ALA A 43 -16.71 -5.03 -0.64
C ALA A 43 -15.59 -6.06 -0.61
N TYR A 44 -14.52 -5.85 0.18
CA TYR A 44 -13.45 -6.84 0.30
C TYR A 44 -13.96 -8.11 0.99
N GLN A 45 -14.75 -7.97 2.06
CA GLN A 45 -15.33 -9.12 2.79
C GLN A 45 -16.27 -9.96 1.93
N ALA A 46 -17.00 -9.34 0.98
CA ALA A 46 -17.84 -10.07 0.04
C ALA A 46 -17.02 -10.88 -0.97
N LEU A 47 -15.80 -10.43 -1.30
CA LEU A 47 -14.89 -11.10 -2.23
C LEU A 47 -13.99 -12.14 -1.55
N ALA A 48 -13.64 -11.92 -0.27
CA ALA A 48 -12.70 -12.76 0.46
C ALA A 48 -13.00 -14.27 0.39
N PRO A 49 -14.26 -14.75 0.48
CA PRO A 49 -14.56 -16.18 0.34
C PRO A 49 -14.18 -16.79 -1.02
N GLU A 50 -14.10 -15.97 -2.06
CA GLU A 50 -13.77 -16.40 -3.43
C GLU A 50 -12.26 -16.27 -3.73
N LEU A 51 -11.50 -15.56 -2.89
CA LEU A 51 -10.07 -15.40 -3.06
C LEU A 51 -9.33 -16.65 -2.57
N ALA A 52 -8.91 -17.50 -3.50
CA ALA A 52 -8.24 -18.78 -3.22
C ALA A 52 -6.87 -18.67 -2.52
N VAL A 53 -6.32 -17.46 -2.36
CA VAL A 53 -4.98 -17.23 -1.83
C VAL A 53 -5.05 -16.14 -0.77
N GLU A 54 -4.65 -16.48 0.44
CA GLU A 54 -4.48 -15.54 1.56
C GLU A 54 -3.23 -14.67 1.34
N PRO A 55 -3.30 -13.37 1.60
CA PRO A 55 -2.15 -12.48 1.49
C PRO A 55 -1.22 -12.59 2.71
N ASP A 56 0.08 -12.49 2.47
CA ASP A 56 1.10 -12.39 3.51
C ASP A 56 1.24 -10.94 3.99
N TRP A 57 1.21 -9.98 3.05
CA TRP A 57 1.50 -8.57 3.30
C TRP A 57 0.43 -7.65 2.73
N ARG A 58 0.32 -6.45 3.31
CA ARG A 58 -0.50 -5.36 2.78
C ARG A 58 0.25 -4.06 2.77
N ILE A 59 0.10 -3.31 1.69
CA ILE A 59 0.49 -1.90 1.57
C ILE A 59 -0.77 -1.05 1.71
N THR A 60 -0.85 -0.25 2.77
CA THR A 60 -2.09 0.45 3.16
C THR A 60 -2.06 1.94 2.89
N CYS A 61 -0.86 2.54 2.91
CA CYS A 61 -0.66 3.98 2.73
C CYS A 61 0.59 4.26 1.90
N VAL A 62 0.49 5.20 0.97
CA VAL A 62 1.62 5.83 0.27
C VAL A 62 1.38 7.34 0.30
N PHE A 63 2.29 8.06 0.94
CA PHE A 63 2.23 9.50 1.13
C PHE A 63 3.52 10.16 0.65
N VAL A 64 3.35 11.31 0.00
CA VAL A 64 4.44 12.23 -0.34
C VAL A 64 3.99 13.63 0.08
N ASP A 65 4.92 14.34 0.71
CA ASP A 65 4.74 15.72 1.12
C ASP A 65 4.29 16.59 -0.06
N LYS A 66 3.36 17.51 0.19
CA LYS A 66 2.71 18.32 -0.86
C LYS A 66 3.71 19.11 -1.70
N ASP A 67 4.79 19.59 -1.11
CA ASP A 67 5.78 20.45 -1.75
C ASP A 67 6.71 19.65 -2.68
N TYR A 68 6.67 18.32 -2.57
CA TYR A 68 7.47 17.40 -3.37
C TYR A 68 6.62 16.52 -4.32
N ARG A 69 5.32 16.83 -4.46
CA ARG A 69 4.43 16.14 -5.41
C ARG A 69 4.76 16.51 -6.85
N GLY A 70 4.39 15.63 -7.79
CA GLY A 70 4.67 15.82 -9.22
C GLY A 70 6.10 15.44 -9.64
N LEU A 71 7.00 15.21 -8.67
CA LEU A 71 8.39 14.82 -8.91
C LEU A 71 8.60 13.30 -9.04
N GLY A 72 7.52 12.53 -9.15
CA GLY A 72 7.58 11.07 -9.23
C GLY A 72 7.97 10.34 -7.94
N LEU A 73 8.08 11.04 -6.80
CA LEU A 73 8.53 10.45 -5.54
C LEU A 73 7.61 9.34 -5.00
N SER A 74 6.31 9.36 -5.30
CA SER A 74 5.40 8.31 -4.83
C SER A 74 5.80 6.92 -5.35
N ARG A 75 6.33 6.84 -6.58
CA ARG A 75 6.89 5.59 -7.12
C ARG A 75 8.12 5.14 -6.34
N LYS A 76 9.05 6.06 -6.04
CA LYS A 76 10.24 5.76 -5.25
C LYS A 76 9.87 5.26 -3.85
N VAL A 77 8.96 5.95 -3.17
CA VAL A 77 8.47 5.57 -1.85
C VAL A 77 7.82 4.18 -1.86
N LEU A 78 7.03 3.87 -2.90
CA LEU A 78 6.47 2.52 -3.07
C LEU A 78 7.57 1.47 -3.28
N ALA A 79 8.55 1.74 -4.15
CA ALA A 79 9.64 0.82 -4.44
C ALA A 79 10.46 0.49 -3.18
N GLU A 80 10.73 1.49 -2.32
CA GLU A 80 11.40 1.26 -1.02
C GLU A 80 10.56 0.37 -0.09
N ALA A 81 9.24 0.56 -0.05
CA ALA A 81 8.36 -0.30 0.73
C ALA A 81 8.34 -1.74 0.21
N ILE A 82 8.33 -1.92 -1.11
CA ILE A 82 8.42 -3.23 -1.77
C ILE A 82 9.75 -3.90 -1.43
N ALA A 83 10.87 -3.17 -1.51
CA ALA A 83 12.18 -3.68 -1.15
C ALA A 83 12.23 -4.11 0.33
N ALA A 84 11.65 -3.32 1.23
CA ALA A 84 11.54 -3.66 2.64
C ALA A 84 10.72 -4.95 2.85
N ILE A 85 9.54 -5.09 2.22
CA ILE A 85 8.72 -6.32 2.29
C ILE A 85 9.52 -7.54 1.80
N LYS A 86 10.23 -7.42 0.68
CA LYS A 86 11.10 -8.49 0.16
C LYS A 86 12.18 -8.89 1.17
N SER A 87 12.83 -7.91 1.79
CA SER A 87 13.87 -8.17 2.80
C SER A 87 13.33 -8.86 4.06
N LEU A 88 12.03 -8.70 4.34
CA LEU A 88 11.33 -9.32 5.47
C LEU A 88 10.75 -10.71 5.12
N GLY A 89 11.06 -11.25 3.94
CA GLY A 89 10.66 -12.59 3.51
C GLY A 89 9.72 -12.62 2.30
N GLY A 90 9.19 -11.47 1.89
CA GLY A 90 8.32 -11.38 0.72
C GLY A 90 7.02 -12.19 0.84
N GLY A 91 6.36 -12.43 -0.28
CA GLY A 91 5.10 -13.18 -0.36
C GLY A 91 4.00 -12.47 -1.14
N VAL A 92 2.79 -13.03 -1.06
CA VAL A 92 1.60 -12.44 -1.67
C VAL A 92 1.29 -11.13 -0.97
N THR A 93 1.45 -10.04 -1.71
CA THR A 93 1.28 -8.69 -1.20
C THR A 93 0.06 -8.04 -1.85
N GLU A 94 -0.85 -7.55 -1.03
CA GLU A 94 -2.01 -6.80 -1.47
C GLU A 94 -1.80 -5.29 -1.38
N ALA A 95 -2.37 -4.58 -2.34
CA ALA A 95 -2.50 -3.14 -2.33
C ALA A 95 -3.90 -2.73 -2.78
N PHE A 96 -4.27 -1.50 -2.42
CA PHE A 96 -5.61 -0.97 -2.64
C PHE A 96 -5.57 0.41 -3.32
N PRO A 97 -4.98 0.53 -4.52
CA PRO A 97 -4.91 1.81 -5.22
C PRO A 97 -6.27 2.28 -5.74
N MET A 98 -6.30 3.56 -6.10
CA MET A 98 -7.41 4.14 -6.83
C MET A 98 -7.02 4.54 -8.25
N GLU A 99 -7.98 4.50 -9.16
CA GLU A 99 -7.87 5.03 -10.52
C GLU A 99 -8.85 6.19 -10.66
N VAL A 100 -8.35 7.41 -10.51
CA VAL A 100 -9.17 8.63 -10.60
C VAL A 100 -8.58 9.52 -11.69
N PRO A 101 -9.12 9.49 -12.92
CA PRO A 101 -8.70 10.39 -13.98
C PRO A 101 -8.82 11.85 -13.54
N GLY A 102 -7.76 12.64 -13.71
CA GLY A 102 -7.76 14.06 -13.34
C GLY A 102 -7.90 14.34 -11.83
N ALA A 103 -7.48 13.40 -10.97
CA ALA A 103 -7.61 13.52 -9.52
C ALA A 103 -7.04 14.84 -8.97
N LYS A 104 -7.93 15.68 -8.41
CA LYS A 104 -7.55 16.89 -7.65
C LYS A 104 -7.34 16.62 -6.17
N ARG A 105 -7.58 15.39 -5.70
CA ARG A 105 -7.48 15.00 -4.28
C ARG A 105 -6.28 14.07 -4.07
N PRO A 106 -5.57 14.18 -2.94
CA PRO A 106 -4.47 13.29 -2.61
C PRO A 106 -4.96 11.84 -2.55
N GLN A 107 -4.27 10.95 -3.24
CA GLN A 107 -4.49 9.51 -3.10
C GLN A 107 -3.44 8.95 -2.14
N TYR A 108 -3.81 8.81 -0.87
CA TYR A 108 -2.91 8.28 0.16
C TYR A 108 -2.66 6.77 0.05
N THR A 109 -3.05 6.15 -1.05
CA THR A 109 -3.01 4.70 -1.26
C THR A 109 -2.27 4.35 -2.54
N GLY A 110 -1.77 5.36 -3.26
CA GLY A 110 -1.21 5.23 -4.60
C GLY A 110 -2.25 5.10 -5.71
N SER A 111 -1.78 5.21 -6.94
CA SER A 111 -2.58 5.02 -8.16
C SER A 111 -2.36 3.63 -8.75
N VAL A 112 -3.32 3.14 -9.54
CA VAL A 112 -3.20 1.81 -10.16
C VAL A 112 -1.95 1.69 -11.03
N VAL A 113 -1.70 2.69 -11.88
CA VAL A 113 -0.51 2.76 -12.75
C VAL A 113 0.81 2.64 -11.98
N MET A 114 0.85 3.18 -10.75
CA MET A 114 2.03 3.09 -9.89
C MET A 114 2.33 1.66 -9.47
N TYR A 115 1.30 0.88 -9.12
CA TYR A 115 1.46 -0.52 -8.72
C TYR A 115 1.66 -1.45 -9.92
N GLU A 116 1.01 -1.19 -11.06
CA GLU A 116 1.22 -1.95 -12.30
C GLU A 116 2.69 -1.88 -12.75
N ALA A 117 3.33 -0.72 -12.60
CA ALA A 117 4.76 -0.56 -12.90
C ALA A 117 5.69 -1.41 -12.01
N GLU A 118 5.22 -1.78 -10.82
CA GLU A 118 5.95 -2.64 -9.86
C GLU A 118 5.50 -4.12 -9.95
N GLY A 119 4.75 -4.49 -10.99
CA GLY A 119 4.33 -5.88 -11.25
C GLY A 119 3.08 -6.33 -10.49
N PHE A 120 2.35 -5.42 -9.85
CA PHE A 120 1.04 -5.75 -9.30
C PHE A 120 0.00 -5.89 -10.41
N VAL A 121 -0.89 -6.86 -10.25
CA VAL A 121 -2.03 -7.12 -11.15
C VAL A 121 -3.34 -6.81 -10.46
N ARG A 122 -4.35 -6.37 -11.23
CA ARG A 122 -5.72 -6.17 -10.74
C ARG A 122 -6.37 -7.52 -10.49
N VAL A 123 -6.93 -7.69 -9.29
CA VAL A 123 -7.63 -8.92 -8.88
C VAL A 123 -9.14 -8.72 -8.93
N ALA A 124 -9.63 -7.62 -8.36
CA ALA A 124 -11.05 -7.31 -8.31
C ALA A 124 -11.31 -5.80 -8.11
N PRO A 125 -12.45 -5.27 -8.57
CA PRO A 125 -12.91 -3.95 -8.18
C PRO A 125 -13.43 -3.96 -6.74
N LEU A 126 -13.10 -2.92 -5.96
CA LEU A 126 -13.60 -2.67 -4.60
C LEU A 126 -14.57 -1.48 -4.52
N GLY A 127 -14.88 -0.90 -5.67
CA GLY A 127 -15.77 0.24 -5.85
C GLY A 127 -15.60 0.82 -7.25
N LYS A 128 -16.18 1.99 -7.52
CA LYS A 128 -16.14 2.60 -8.86
C LYS A 128 -14.71 2.84 -9.37
N ASN A 129 -13.82 3.28 -8.47
CA ASN A 129 -12.48 3.74 -8.80
C ASN A 129 -11.40 3.10 -7.91
N SER A 130 -11.70 2.04 -7.16
CA SER A 130 -10.78 1.40 -6.22
C SER A 130 -10.65 -0.07 -6.58
N PHE A 131 -9.43 -0.61 -6.48
CA PHE A 131 -9.15 -1.99 -6.88
C PHE A 131 -8.38 -2.72 -5.79
N LEU A 132 -8.63 -4.02 -5.66
CA LEU A 132 -7.71 -4.96 -5.05
C LEU A 132 -6.65 -5.31 -6.09
N MET A 133 -5.38 -5.10 -5.75
CA MET A 133 -4.25 -5.51 -6.57
C MET A 133 -3.32 -6.42 -5.79
N ARG A 134 -2.66 -7.36 -6.48
CA ARG A 134 -1.71 -8.30 -5.87
C ARG A 134 -0.41 -8.38 -6.66
N ALA A 135 0.69 -8.57 -5.96
CA ALA A 135 1.97 -9.03 -6.50
C ALA A 135 2.51 -10.14 -5.60
N ARG A 136 3.37 -10.99 -6.15
CA ARG A 136 4.25 -11.83 -5.35
C ARG A 136 5.60 -11.12 -5.26
N LEU A 137 5.90 -10.57 -4.08
CA LEU A 137 7.12 -9.83 -3.82
C LEU A 137 8.22 -10.76 -3.33
#